data_AF-A0A0B6YIL8-F1
#
_entry.id   AF-A0A0B6YIL8-F1
#
_cell.length_a   1.000
_cell.length_b   1.000
_cell.length_c   1.000
_cell.angle_alpha   90.00
_cell.angle_beta   90.00
_cell.angle_gamma   90.00
#
_symmetry.space_group_name_H-M   'P 1'
#
loop_
_entity.id
_entity.type
_entity.pdbx_description
1 polymer ?
#
loop_
_entity_poly.entity_id
_entity_poly.type
_entity_poly.pdbx_seq_one_letter_code
_entity_poly.pdbx_strand_id
1 'polypeptide(L)'
;IEQKLTILGATAVEDKLQDQVPQTIEALRLAGIKVWVLTGDKEETAVNISHSAGHFNSDMREIRLTHVAVADDCRSQLQELLSQTAVADRQTQFALIIDGQSLAFAIKHY
;
A
#
# COMPACT_ATOMS: atom_id res chain seq x y z
N ILE A 1 -30.93 -12.06 -7.30
CA ILE A 1 -30.86 -12.68 -5.95
C ILE A 1 -29.73 -11.93 -5.23
N GLU A 2 -29.84 -11.65 -3.92
CA GLU A 2 -29.11 -10.59 -3.19
C GLU A 2 -29.66 -9.16 -3.40
N GLN A 3 -30.88 -8.91 -2.93
CA GLN A 3 -31.51 -7.59 -2.90
C GLN A 3 -32.18 -7.41 -1.54
N LYS A 4 -32.28 -6.17 -1.03
CA LYS A 4 -32.98 -5.82 0.23
C LYS A 4 -32.45 -6.55 1.49
N LEU A 5 -31.13 -6.60 1.64
CA LEU A 5 -30.49 -7.13 2.86
C LEU A 5 -30.48 -6.08 3.98
N THR A 6 -30.54 -6.54 5.23
CA THR A 6 -30.40 -5.71 6.44
C THR A 6 -29.07 -6.05 7.12
N ILE A 7 -28.28 -5.03 7.47
CA ILE A 7 -27.01 -5.22 8.19
C ILE A 7 -27.33 -5.63 9.64
N LEU A 8 -26.86 -6.81 10.04
CA LEU A 8 -27.05 -7.34 11.40
C LEU A 8 -25.84 -7.05 12.31
N GLY A 9 -24.67 -6.84 11.73
CA GLY A 9 -23.42 -6.60 12.44
C GLY A 9 -22.21 -6.80 11.53
N ALA A 10 -21.01 -6.64 12.09
CA ALA A 10 -19.73 -6.88 11.44
C ALA A 10 -18.85 -7.75 12.34
N THR A 11 -17.95 -8.52 11.73
CA THR A 11 -16.89 -9.25 12.45
C THR A 11 -15.54 -8.72 11.98
N ALA A 12 -14.55 -8.74 12.87
CA ALA A 12 -13.17 -8.38 12.55
C ALA A 12 -12.29 -9.59 12.89
N VAL A 13 -11.46 -9.99 11.93
CA VAL A 13 -10.44 -11.02 12.11
C VAL A 13 -9.09 -10.35 11.89
N GLU A 14 -8.18 -10.53 12.83
CA GLU A 14 -6.83 -9.97 12.76
C GLU A 14 -5.83 -11.06 12.37
N ASP A 15 -5.03 -10.79 11.35
CA ASP A 15 -3.93 -11.67 10.98
C ASP A 15 -2.80 -11.56 11.99
N LYS A 16 -2.54 -12.67 12.69
CA LYS A 16 -1.52 -12.69 13.72
C LYS A 16 -0.13 -12.58 13.10
N LEU A 17 0.56 -11.49 13.41
CA LEU A 17 1.96 -11.30 13.08
C LEU A 17 2.86 -12.22 13.92
N GLN A 18 4.05 -12.52 13.39
CA GLN A 18 5.09 -13.17 14.18
C GLN A 18 5.58 -12.24 15.30
N ASP A 19 6.10 -12.85 16.36
CA ASP A 19 6.64 -12.11 17.49
C ASP A 19 7.71 -11.11 17.04
N GLN A 20 7.64 -9.89 17.57
CA GLN A 20 8.60 -8.80 17.33
C GLN A 20 8.61 -8.19 15.92
N VAL A 21 7.71 -8.59 15.01
CA VAL A 21 7.63 -7.98 13.67
C VAL A 21 7.41 -6.47 13.74
N PRO A 22 6.41 -5.94 14.48
CA PRO A 22 6.19 -4.50 14.55
C PRO A 22 7.42 -3.71 15.05
N GLN A 23 8.03 -4.19 16.13
CA GLN A 23 9.21 -3.58 16.76
C GLN A 23 10.40 -3.56 15.79
N THR A 24 10.58 -4.65 15.03
CA THR A 24 11.67 -4.76 14.05
C THR A 24 11.47 -3.80 12.89
N ILE A 25 10.26 -3.75 12.31
CA ILE A 25 9.94 -2.83 11.22
C ILE A 25 10.12 -1.38 11.66
N GLU A 26 9.64 -1.03 12.85
CA GLU A 26 9.80 0.31 13.39
C GLU A 26 11.28 0.67 13.59
N ALA A 27 12.08 -0.22 14.17
CA ALA A 27 13.52 0.00 14.36
C ALA A 27 14.26 0.21 13.03
N LEU A 28 13.96 -0.58 12.00
CA LEU A 28 14.52 -0.41 10.66
C LEU A 28 14.17 0.97 10.09
N ARG A 29 12.91 1.40 10.23
CA ARG A 29 12.43 2.69 9.73
C ARG A 29 13.11 3.86 10.46
N LEU A 30 13.23 3.79 11.79
CA LEU A 30 13.92 4.79 12.61
C LEU A 30 15.42 4.85 12.30
N ALA A 31 16.03 3.73 11.91
CA ALA A 31 17.40 3.67 11.41
C ALA A 31 17.57 4.22 9.98
N GLY A 32 16.48 4.69 9.34
CA GLY A 32 16.51 5.23 7.97
C GLY A 32 16.49 4.18 6.86
N ILE A 33 16.29 2.90 7.21
CA ILE A 33 16.21 1.80 6.23
C ILE A 33 14.82 1.82 5.58
N LYS A 34 14.80 1.76 4.25
CA LYS A 34 13.56 1.67 3.47
C LYS A 34 13.13 0.22 3.38
N VAL A 35 12.00 -0.10 4.01
CA VAL A 35 11.40 -1.44 3.97
C VAL A 35 10.44 -1.52 2.78
N TRP A 36 10.54 -2.60 2.01
CA TRP A 36 9.64 -2.90 0.90
C TRP A 36 9.05 -4.28 1.14
N VAL A 37 7.74 -4.41 1.07
CA VAL A 37 7.03 -5.68 1.21
C VAL A 37 6.57 -6.14 -0.16
N LEU A 38 7.09 -7.26 -0.64
CA LEU A 38 6.64 -7.91 -1.86
C LEU A 38 5.91 -9.19 -1.47
N THR A 39 4.64 -9.29 -1.84
CA THR A 39 3.78 -10.43 -1.53
C THR A 39 2.92 -10.79 -2.73
N GLY A 40 2.59 -12.08 -2.85
CA GLY A 40 1.62 -12.60 -3.81
C GLY A 40 0.20 -12.69 -3.25
N ASP A 41 -0.02 -12.18 -2.04
CA ASP A 41 -1.34 -12.10 -1.42
C ASP A 41 -2.18 -10.96 -2.03
N LYS A 42 -3.47 -10.93 -1.69
CA LYS A 42 -4.38 -9.86 -2.10
C LYS A 42 -3.92 -8.51 -1.56
N GLU A 43 -4.24 -7.45 -2.29
CA GLU A 43 -3.92 -6.07 -1.94
C GLU A 43 -4.46 -5.71 -0.55
N GLU A 44 -5.71 -6.08 -0.26
CA GLU A 44 -6.37 -5.74 1.01
C GLU A 44 -5.64 -6.39 2.19
N THR A 45 -5.22 -7.65 2.06
CA THR A 45 -4.45 -8.35 3.10
C THR A 45 -3.07 -7.72 3.28
N ALA A 46 -2.37 -7.41 2.18
CA ALA A 46 -1.05 -6.78 2.24
C ALA A 46 -1.07 -5.40 2.91
N VAL A 47 -2.12 -4.61 2.65
CA VAL A 47 -2.35 -3.31 3.30
C VAL A 47 -2.63 -3.49 4.79
N ASN A 48 -3.52 -4.42 5.17
CA ASN A 48 -3.82 -4.70 6.58
C ASN A 48 -2.56 -5.13 7.35
N ILE A 49 -1.77 -6.05 6.79
CA ILE A 49 -0.50 -6.47 7.39
C ILE A 49 0.49 -5.31 7.51
N SER A 50 0.56 -4.43 6.51
CA SER A 50 1.44 -3.26 6.57
C SER A 50 1.06 -2.30 7.70
N HIS A 51 -0.23 -2.09 7.95
CA HIS A 51 -0.71 -1.31 9.09
C HIS A 51 -0.41 -2.01 10.43
N SER A 52 -0.76 -3.29 10.56
CA SER A 52 -0.52 -4.05 11.80
C SER A 52 0.97 -4.18 12.14
N ALA A 53 1.84 -4.23 11.14
CA ALA A 53 3.29 -4.32 11.32
C ALA A 53 3.98 -2.96 11.57
N GLY A 54 3.23 -1.85 11.61
CA GLY A 54 3.82 -0.51 11.74
C GLY A 54 4.65 -0.08 10.52
N HIS A 55 4.52 -0.80 9.41
CA HIS A 55 5.14 -0.45 8.13
C HIS A 55 4.46 0.79 7.55
N PHE A 56 3.13 0.80 7.56
CA PHE A 56 2.29 1.98 7.33
C PHE A 56 1.84 2.52 8.68
N ASN A 57 1.82 3.85 8.81
CA ASN A 57 1.26 4.52 9.97
C ASN A 57 0.10 5.42 9.54
N SER A 58 -0.75 5.82 10.50
CA SER A 58 -1.95 6.64 10.25
C SER A 58 -1.66 8.03 9.66
N ASP A 59 -0.42 8.51 9.79
CA ASP A 59 -0.01 9.82 9.30
C ASP A 59 0.56 9.75 7.87
N MET A 60 0.77 8.53 7.34
CA MET A 60 1.20 8.34 5.96
C MET A 60 0.04 8.53 4.99
N ARG A 61 0.30 9.24 3.90
CA ARG A 61 -0.60 9.29 2.76
C ARG A 61 -0.37 8.08 1.86
N GLU A 62 -1.36 7.21 1.78
CA GLU A 62 -1.36 6.10 0.82
C GLU A 62 -1.52 6.63 -0.61
N ILE A 63 -0.65 6.16 -1.51
CA ILE A 63 -0.75 6.35 -2.96
C ILE A 63 -0.78 4.98 -3.62
N ARG A 64 -1.65 4.83 -4.63
CA ARG A 64 -1.92 3.53 -5.26
C ARG A 64 -1.67 3.61 -6.75
N LEU A 65 -0.91 2.64 -7.26
CA LEU A 65 -0.78 2.35 -8.68
C LEU A 65 -1.23 0.91 -8.89
N THR A 66 -2.54 0.70 -8.90
CA THR A 66 -3.18 -0.62 -8.96
C THR A 66 -4.29 -0.62 -10.00
N HIS A 67 -4.63 -1.80 -10.52
CA HIS A 67 -5.67 -2.00 -11.54
C HIS A 67 -5.43 -1.27 -12.87
N VAL A 68 -4.16 -1.02 -13.23
CA VAL A 68 -3.85 -0.40 -14.52
C VAL A 68 -3.98 -1.42 -15.65
N ALA A 69 -4.95 -1.20 -16.55
CA ALA A 69 -5.21 -2.11 -17.68
C ALA A 69 -4.30 -1.89 -18.89
N VAL A 70 -3.83 -0.65 -19.10
CA VAL A 70 -3.08 -0.23 -20.29
C VAL A 70 -1.79 0.48 -19.90
N ALA A 71 -0.70 0.22 -20.62
CA ALA A 71 0.61 0.78 -20.32
C ALA A 71 0.66 2.33 -20.37
N ASP A 72 -0.06 2.94 -21.31
CA ASP A 72 -0.12 4.41 -21.43
C ASP A 72 -0.83 5.05 -20.22
N ASP A 73 -1.84 4.38 -19.67
CA ASP A 73 -2.53 4.81 -18.45
C ASP A 73 -1.58 4.70 -17.24
N CYS A 74 -0.73 3.66 -17.20
CA CYS A 74 0.28 3.48 -16.15
C CYS A 74 1.19 4.70 -16.06
N ARG A 75 1.69 5.16 -17.21
CA ARG A 75 2.58 6.32 -17.28
C ARG A 75 1.88 7.58 -16.81
N SER A 76 0.64 7.80 -17.25
CA SER A 76 -0.14 8.98 -16.90
C SER A 76 -0.43 9.04 -15.39
N GLN A 77 -0.87 7.92 -14.80
CA GLN A 77 -1.10 7.81 -13.36
C GLN A 77 0.19 7.97 -12.56
N LEU A 78 1.29 7.34 -12.99
CA LEU A 78 2.58 7.48 -12.33
C LEU A 78 3.06 8.94 -12.33
N GLN A 79 2.90 9.65 -13.46
CA GLN A 79 3.23 11.08 -13.54
C GLN A 79 2.37 11.93 -12.60
N GLU A 80 1.08 11.62 -12.50
CA GLU A 80 0.18 12.29 -11.57
C GLU A 80 0.63 12.06 -10.12
N LEU A 81 0.88 10.81 -9.71
CA LEU A 81 1.36 10.47 -8.37
C LEU A 81 2.68 11.18 -8.05
N LEU A 82 3.64 11.20 -8.99
CA LEU A 82 4.90 11.91 -8.83
C LEU A 82 4.67 13.41 -8.63
N SER A 83 3.77 14.03 -9.41
CA SER A 83 3.43 15.45 -9.25
C SER A 83 2.82 15.75 -7.87
N GLN A 84 1.95 14.87 -7.37
CA GLN A 84 1.33 14.98 -6.05
C GLN A 84 2.38 14.89 -4.93
N THR A 85 3.36 13.98 -5.06
CA THR A 85 4.44 13.86 -4.08
C THR A 85 5.41 15.04 -4.12
N ALA A 86 5.62 15.66 -5.29
CA ALA A 86 6.53 16.79 -5.48
C ALA A 86 6.02 18.09 -4.86
N VAL A 87 4.70 18.29 -4.81
CA VAL A 87 4.07 19.50 -4.24
C VAL A 87 3.69 19.34 -2.76
N ALA A 88 3.83 18.14 -2.21
CA ALA A 88 3.50 17.89 -0.82
C ALA A 88 4.54 18.50 0.12
N ASP A 89 4.11 18.81 1.36
CA ASP A 89 5.04 19.28 2.38
C ASP A 89 6.14 18.23 2.63
N ARG A 90 7.36 18.68 2.90
CA ARG A 90 8.53 17.82 3.14
C ARG A 90 8.35 16.84 4.29
N GLN A 91 7.43 17.14 5.21
CA GLN A 91 7.10 16.26 6.34
C GLN A 91 6.09 15.15 5.96
N THR A 92 5.44 15.26 4.79
CA THR A 92 4.45 14.27 4.34
C THR A 92 5.15 12.94 4.09
N GLN A 93 4.73 11.91 4.82
CA GLN A 93 5.16 10.55 4.59
C GLN A 93 4.19 9.88 3.62
N PHE A 94 4.73 9.07 2.71
CA PHE A 94 3.93 8.35 1.71
C PHE A 94 4.11 6.86 1.86
N ALA A 95 3.02 6.13 1.64
CA ALA A 95 2.99 4.68 1.51
C ALA A 95 2.58 4.34 0.07
N LEU A 96 3.41 3.60 -0.66
CA LEU A 96 3.13 3.20 -2.03
C LEU A 96 2.58 1.77 -2.06
N ILE A 97 1.42 1.61 -2.69
CA ILE A 97 0.84 0.31 -3.03
C ILE A 97 0.87 0.17 -4.55
N ILE A 98 1.45 -0.92 -5.03
CA ILE A 98 1.54 -1.24 -6.45
C ILE A 98 1.24 -2.72 -6.67
N ASP A 99 0.32 -3.03 -7.59
CA ASP A 99 -0.02 -4.41 -7.91
C ASP A 99 0.94 -4.99 -8.96
N GLY A 100 0.96 -6.32 -9.11
CA GLY A 100 1.90 -6.98 -10.01
C GLY A 100 1.74 -6.58 -11.48
N GLN A 101 0.50 -6.33 -11.92
CA GLN A 101 0.21 -5.92 -13.29
C GLN A 101 0.74 -4.51 -13.58
N SER A 102 0.45 -3.55 -12.71
CA SER A 102 0.91 -2.17 -12.85
C SER A 102 2.42 -2.07 -12.66
N LEU A 103 3.01 -2.86 -11.76
CA LEU A 103 4.46 -2.99 -11.62
C LEU A 103 5.12 -3.48 -12.91
N ALA A 104 4.54 -4.49 -13.57
CA ALA A 104 5.06 -5.01 -14.83
C ALA A 104 5.05 -3.95 -15.94
N PHE A 105 4.03 -3.09 -16.00
CA PHE A 105 4.02 -1.95 -16.92
C PHE A 105 5.06 -0.89 -16.52
N ALA A 106 5.12 -0.54 -15.24
CA ALA A 106 6.04 0.47 -14.73
C ALA A 106 7.51 0.11 -15.01
N ILE A 107 7.90 -1.15 -14.88
CA ILE A 107 9.28 -1.60 -15.11
C ILE A 107 9.61 -1.73 -16.61
N LYS A 108 8.66 -2.14 -17.46
CA LYS A 108 8.93 -2.35 -18.90
C LYS A 108 9.19 -1.06 -19.69
N HIS A 109 8.78 0.08 -19.15
CA HIS A 109 8.89 1.38 -19.81
C HIS A 109 10.00 2.27 -19.20
N TYR A 110 10.93 1.66 -18.45
CA TYR A 110 12.19 2.26 -17.97
C TYR A 110 13.41 1.44 -18.42
#